data_AF-A0A2N3ARA0-F1
#
_entry.id   AF-A0A2N3ARA0-F1
#
_cell.length_a   1.000
_cell.length_b   1.000
_cell.length_c   1.000
_cell.angle_alpha   90.00
_cell.angle_beta   90.00
_cell.angle_gamma   90.00
#
_symmetry.space_group_name_H-M   'P 1'
#
loop_
_entity.id
_entity.type
_entity.pdbx_description
1 polymer ?
#
loop_
_entity_poly.entity_id
_entity_poly.type
_entity_poly.pdbx_seq_one_letter_code
_entity_poly.pdbx_strand_id
1 'polypeptide(L)' 'LAVDDFGAGDVIDIGGPGLKTLTLPFTREVVPTVDIAARRVVIDPPVEVIAPDFGKDHDDG' A
#
# COMPACT_ATOMS: atom_id res chain seq x y z
N LEU A 1 29.30 -4.89 -0.26
CA LEU A 1 28.15 -5.48 -0.97
C LEU A 1 26.95 -5.24 -0.07
N ALA A 2 26.13 -4.23 -0.40
CA ALA A 2 24.86 -4.01 0.27
C ALA A 2 23.81 -4.77 -0.54
N VAL A 3 23.05 -5.63 0.13
CA VAL A 3 21.82 -6.17 -0.42
C VAL A 3 20.76 -5.16 -0.06
N ASP A 4 20.38 -4.31 -1.02
CA ASP A 4 19.14 -3.56 -0.89
C ASP A 4 18.01 -4.58 -1.08
N ASP A 5 17.38 -4.91 0.04
CA ASP A 5 16.18 -5.73 0.06
C ASP A 5 15.04 -4.88 -0.51
N PHE A 6 14.96 -4.80 -1.85
CA PHE A 6 13.77 -4.34 -2.56
C PHE A 6 12.72 -5.45 -2.62
N GLY A 7 12.68 -6.35 -1.63
CA GLY A 7 11.57 -7.27 -1.47
C GLY A 7 10.28 -6.48 -1.67
N ALA A 8 9.48 -6.88 -2.65
CA ALA A 8 8.12 -6.39 -2.78
C ALA A 8 7.38 -6.91 -1.54
N GLY A 9 7.60 -6.24 -0.41
CA GLY A 9 7.05 -6.63 0.88
C GLY A 9 5.54 -6.73 0.77
N ASP A 10 4.92 -7.44 1.70
CA ASP A 10 3.46 -7.56 1.72
C ASP A 10 2.83 -6.16 1.63
N VAL A 11 1.86 -5.98 0.72
CA VAL A 11 1.11 -4.73 0.53
C VAL A 11 -0.36 -4.95 0.87
N ILE A 12 -1.03 -3.88 1.28
CA ILE A 12 -2.47 -3.84 1.50
C ILE A 12 -3.12 -2.86 0.52
N ASP A 13 -4.11 -3.36 -0.22
CA ASP A 13 -4.98 -2.55 -1.07
C ASP A 13 -6.26 -2.21 -0.32
N ILE A 14 -6.50 -0.91 -0.16
CA ILE A 14 -7.67 -0.36 0.49
C ILE A 14 -8.57 0.23 -0.59
N GLY A 15 -9.71 -0.43 -0.82
CA GLY A 15 -10.74 0.01 -1.77
C GLY A 15 -12.09 0.24 -1.10
N GLY A 16 -12.99 0.94 -1.80
CA GLY A 16 -14.36 1.17 -1.37
C GLY A 16 -15.22 1.76 -2.48
N PRO A 17 -16.56 1.73 -2.36
CA PRO A 17 -17.44 2.29 -3.39
C PRO A 17 -17.12 3.75 -3.68
N GLY A 18 -16.71 4.04 -4.92
CA GLY A 18 -16.38 5.40 -5.37
C GLY A 18 -15.00 5.92 -4.97
N LEU A 19 -14.14 5.11 -4.35
CA LEU A 19 -12.77 5.48 -3.96
C LEU A 19 -11.74 4.92 -4.94
N LYS A 20 -10.67 5.70 -5.20
CA LYS A 20 -9.45 5.15 -5.82
C LYS A 20 -8.79 4.20 -4.82
N THR A 21 -8.35 3.04 -5.30
CA THR A 21 -7.59 2.07 -4.50
C THR A 21 -6.32 2.74 -3.97
N LEU A 22 -6.11 2.64 -2.66
CA LEU A 22 -4.87 3.06 -2.00
C LEU A 22 -4.05 1.82 -1.66
N THR A 23 -2.84 1.75 -2.21
CA THR A 23 -1.89 0.67 -1.95
C THR A 23 -0.84 1.14 -0.94
N LEU A 24 -0.68 0.41 0.16
CA LEU A 24 0.28 0.73 1.23
C LEU A 24 1.13 -0.50 1.59
N PRO A 25 2.36 -0.32 2.10
CA PRO A 25 3.13 -1.42 2.64
C PRO A 25 2.48 -1.96 3.93
N PHE A 26 2.39 -3.28 4.05
CA PHE A 26 1.81 -3.97 5.20
C PHE A 26 2.87 -4.21 6.28
N THR A 27 3.36 -3.12 6.87
CA THR A 27 4.35 -3.14 7.95
C THR A 27 3.70 -2.75 9.28
N ARG A 28 4.36 -3.05 10.41
CA ARG A 28 3.88 -2.64 11.75
C ARG A 28 3.87 -1.13 11.95
N GLU A 29 4.65 -0.40 11.17
CA GLU A 29 4.67 1.06 11.19
C GLU A 29 3.40 1.63 10.54
N VAL A 30 3.02 1.10 9.37
CA VAL A 30 1.87 1.60 8.61
C VAL A 30 0.54 0.95 9.02
N VAL A 31 0.57 -0.32 9.44
CA VAL A 31 -0.60 -1.07 9.91
C VAL A 31 -0.36 -1.58 11.32
N PRO A 32 -0.39 -0.70 12.33
CA PRO A 32 -0.05 -1.06 13.71
C PRO A 32 -1.09 -1.97 14.37
N THR A 33 -2.31 -2.07 13.83
CA THR A 33 -3.38 -2.86 14.44
C THR A 33 -4.30 -3.50 13.41
N VAL A 34 -4.53 -4.80 13.59
CA VAL A 34 -5.48 -5.62 12.84
C VAL A 34 -6.37 -6.38 13.82
N ASP A 35 -7.66 -6.05 13.84
CA ASP A 35 -8.67 -6.76 14.62
C ASP A 35 -9.59 -7.53 13.67
N ILE A 36 -9.35 -8.84 13.58
CA ILE A 36 -10.10 -9.75 12.70
C ILE A 36 -11.52 -9.97 13.21
N ALA A 37 -11.72 -10.05 14.53
CA ALA A 37 -13.02 -10.29 15.13
C ALA A 37 -13.95 -9.09 14.92
N ALA A 38 -13.42 -7.87 15.09
CA ALA A 38 -14.14 -6.62 14.82
C ALA A 38 -14.15 -6.23 13.33
N ARG A 39 -13.43 -6.97 12.47
CA ARG A 39 -13.23 -6.64 11.04
C ARG A 39 -12.73 -5.21 10.83
N ARG A 40 -11.78 -4.80 11.67
CA ARG A 40 -11.25 -3.43 11.73
C ARG A 40 -9.74 -3.43 11.57
N VAL A 41 -9.24 -2.48 10.78
CA VAL A 41 -7.81 -2.21 10.61
C VAL A 41 -7.56 -0.74 10.91
N VAL A 42 -6.46 -0.43 11.60
CA VAL A 42 -5.99 0.95 11.80
C VAL A 42 -4.80 1.17 10.88
N ILE A 43 -4.86 2.25 10.10
CA ILE A 43 -3.83 2.64 9.15
C ILE A 43 -3.20 3.94 9.64
N ASP A 44 -1.88 3.96 9.77
CA ASP A 44 -1.07 5.15 10.02
C ASP A 44 -0.23 5.44 8.76
N PRO A 45 -0.74 6.23 7.81
CA PRO A 45 -0.07 6.45 6.54
C PRO A 45 1.21 7.28 6.73
N PRO A 46 2.30 6.95 6.02
CA PRO A 46 3.53 7.75 6.11
C PRO A 46 3.29 9.19 5.62
N VAL A 47 4.07 10.13 6.14
CA VAL A 47 3.88 11.59 5.95
C VAL A 47 3.97 12.00 4.46
N GLU A 48 4.58 11.19 3.61
CA GLU A 48 4.50 11.29 2.15
C GLU A 48 3.99 9.97 1.55
N VAL A 49 2.76 9.97 1.02
CA VAL A 49 2.27 8.90 0.14
C VAL A 49 1.93 9.52 -1.21
N ILE A 50 2.94 9.86 -1.99
CA ILE A 50 2.78 10.00 -3.44
C ILE A 50 3.31 8.70 -4.03
N ALA A 51 2.42 7.73 -4.29
CA ALA A 51 2.76 6.68 -5.23
C ALA A 51 3.00 7.39 -6.57
N PRO A 52 4.20 7.30 -7.18
CA PRO A 52 4.38 7.82 -8.53
C PRO A 52 3.33 7.15 -9.42
N ASP A 53 2.62 7.96 -10.20
CA ASP A 53 1.73 7.46 -11.24
C ASP A 53 2.64 6.73 -12.23
N PHE A 54 2.77 5.40 -12.06
CA PHE A 54 3.33 4.55 -13.09
C PHE A 54 2.31 4.58 -14.22
N GLY A 55 2.47 5.60 -15.07
CA GLY A 55 1.74 5.79 -16.29
C GLY A 55 1.59 4.44 -16.95
N LYS A 56 0.34 4.07 -17.22
CA LYS A 56 0.10 2.96 -18.13
C LYS A 56 0.45 3.53 -19.50
N ASP A 57 1.71 3.37 -19.89
CA ASP A 57 2.12 3.53 -21.28
C ASP A 57 1.57 2.31 -22.03
N HIS A 58 0.24 2.26 -22.15
CA HIS A 58 -0.41 1.37 -23.09
C HIS A 58 -0.39 2.09 -24.43
N ASP A 59 0.78 2.06 -25.07
CA ASP A 59 0.94 2.39 -26.48
C ASP A 59 0.85 1.06 -27.25
N ASP A 60 -0.38 0.64 -27.53
CA ASP A 60 -0.67 -0.39 -28.54
C ASP A 60 -0.49 0.27 -29.92
N GLY A 61 0.73 0.21 -30.43
CA GLY A 61 1.10 0.53 -31.82
C GLY A 61 1.36 -0.72 -32.65
#